data_AF-A0A1S0TXP8-F1
#
_entry.id   AF-A0A1S0TXP8-F1
#
_cell.length_a   1.000
_cell.length_b   1.000
_cell.length_c   1.000
_cell.angle_alpha   90.00
_cell.angle_beta   90.00
_cell.angle_gamma   90.00
#
_symmetry.space_group_name_H-M   'P 1'
#
loop_
_entity.id
_entity.type
_entity.pdbx_description
1 polymer ?
#
loop_
_entity_poly.entity_id
_entity_poly.type
_entity_poly.pdbx_seq_one_letter_code
_entity_poly.pdbx_strand_id
1 'polypeptide(L)'
;MNDHEHSPRRRLRSWQSNDTNISSSSSHSSLISLAFKRNSYDPEKPVHVAQDSLFSGSSGWKDYRGFLNLAVLLLYGLLVSPTSWIYFISTDPWWKWPNLAMVLMSNISIVTVFTVEKSLVWKWLSNQLAFAFYLCIFSLHISVPAVIIWTLQVYKYEEQEF
;
A
#
# COMPACT_ATOMS: atom_id res chain seq x y z
N MET A 1 12.66 -7.37 -40.46
CA MET A 1 12.52 -7.80 -39.06
C MET A 1 13.72 -7.24 -38.31
N ASN A 2 13.49 -6.21 -37.50
CA ASN A 2 14.55 -5.59 -36.69
C ASN A 2 14.23 -5.92 -35.23
N ASP A 3 15.05 -6.80 -34.66
CA ASP A 3 14.96 -7.21 -33.27
C ASP A 3 15.49 -6.08 -32.37
N HIS A 4 14.58 -5.44 -31.63
CA HIS A 4 14.95 -4.48 -30.60
C HIS A 4 15.34 -5.23 -29.32
N GLU A 5 16.65 -5.44 -29.12
CA GLU A 5 17.20 -5.84 -27.82
C GLU A 5 16.90 -4.75 -26.77
N HIS A 6 16.01 -5.06 -25.83
CA HIS A 6 15.81 -4.26 -24.62
C HIS A 6 16.92 -4.58 -23.61
N SER A 7 18.01 -3.82 -23.69
CA SER A 7 19.06 -3.84 -22.67
C SER A 7 18.58 -3.10 -21.41
N PRO A 8 18.54 -3.74 -20.22
CA PRO A 8 18.15 -3.05 -19.00
C PRO A 8 19.22 -2.02 -18.64
N ARG A 9 18.81 -0.74 -18.52
CA ARG A 9 19.68 0.38 -18.13
C ARG A 9 20.37 0.06 -16.81
N ARG A 10 21.64 -0.36 -16.88
CA ARG A 10 22.57 -0.37 -15.73
C ARG A 10 22.74 1.09 -15.27
N ARG A 11 22.09 1.46 -14.16
CA ARG A 11 22.37 2.74 -13.49
C ARG A 11 23.79 2.66 -12.90
N LEU A 12 24.74 3.32 -13.55
CA LEU A 12 26.10 3.52 -13.06
C LEU A 12 26.06 4.27 -11.72
N ARG A 13 26.66 3.67 -10.70
CA ARG A 13 26.90 4.25 -9.37
C ARG A 13 28.20 5.06 -9.43
N SER A 14 28.11 6.39 -9.47
CA SER A 14 29.24 7.27 -9.17
C SER A 14 29.23 7.61 -7.68
N TRP A 15 29.95 6.85 -6.87
CA TRP A 15 30.39 7.33 -5.55
C TRP A 15 31.66 8.15 -5.77
N GLN A 16 31.51 9.46 -5.75
CA GLN A 16 32.63 10.38 -5.63
C GLN A 16 32.95 10.48 -4.11
N SER A 17 33.87 9.65 -3.62
CA SER A 17 34.48 9.87 -2.31
C SER A 17 35.51 11.00 -2.45
N ASN A 18 35.19 12.17 -1.88
CA ASN A 18 36.18 13.22 -1.66
C ASN A 18 37.05 12.82 -0.47
N ASP A 19 38.13 12.08 -0.72
CA ASP A 19 39.18 11.83 0.26
C ASP A 19 40.15 13.02 0.24
N THR A 20 39.97 13.95 1.19
CA THR A 20 40.94 14.99 1.46
C THR A 20 42.17 14.39 2.13
N ASN A 21 43.28 14.38 1.39
CA ASN A 21 44.62 14.05 1.86
C ASN A 21 45.03 14.90 3.06
N ILE A 22 45.31 14.28 4.20
CA ILE A 22 46.21 14.83 5.23
C ILE A 22 47.28 13.79 5.50
N SER A 23 48.48 14.10 5.02
CA SER A 23 49.71 13.35 5.26
C SER A 23 50.33 13.73 6.60
N SER A 24 50.58 12.74 7.45
CA SER A 24 51.67 12.79 8.44
C SER A 24 52.17 11.37 8.78
N SER A 25 53.45 11.15 8.48
CA SER A 25 54.40 10.12 8.97
C SER A 25 54.28 9.83 10.48
N SER A 26 54.68 8.71 11.09
CA SER A 26 55.43 7.49 10.73
C SER A 26 55.42 6.53 11.94
N SER A 27 55.74 5.25 11.68
CA SER A 27 56.37 4.26 12.59
C SER A 27 55.51 3.23 13.36
N HIS A 28 55.61 1.99 12.85
CA HIS A 28 55.74 0.71 13.57
C HIS A 28 54.76 0.33 14.70
N SER A 29 53.85 -0.60 14.40
CA SER A 29 53.71 -1.85 15.17
C SER A 29 52.81 -2.85 14.44
N SER A 30 53.42 -3.92 13.96
CA SER A 30 52.76 -5.10 13.43
C SER A 30 52.24 -5.95 14.58
N LEU A 31 51.03 -5.69 15.04
CA LEU A 31 50.26 -6.62 15.88
C LEU A 31 48.84 -6.75 15.30
N ILE A 32 48.65 -7.89 14.63
CA ILE A 32 47.42 -8.69 14.53
C ILE A 32 46.14 -7.86 14.73
N SER A 33 45.60 -7.44 13.59
CA SER A 33 44.28 -6.83 13.40
C SER A 33 43.15 -7.82 13.72
N LEU A 34 43.04 -8.26 14.96
CA LEU A 34 41.77 -8.68 15.54
C LEU A 34 41.02 -7.43 16.04
N ALA A 35 40.98 -6.41 15.18
CA ALA A 35 40.05 -5.31 15.33
C ALA A 35 38.69 -5.91 14.99
N PHE A 36 38.04 -6.48 16.02
CA PHE A 36 36.60 -6.66 16.07
C PHE A 36 36.01 -5.36 15.55
N LYS A 37 35.60 -5.34 14.27
CA LYS A 37 34.97 -4.21 13.62
C LYS A 37 33.61 -4.09 14.31
N ARG A 38 33.65 -3.45 15.47
CA ARG A 38 32.51 -3.12 16.30
C ARG A 38 31.65 -2.31 15.36
N ASN A 39 30.54 -2.91 14.92
CA ASN A 39 29.62 -2.29 14.00
C ASN A 39 29.03 -1.11 14.78
N SER A 40 29.70 0.04 14.66
CA SER A 40 29.26 1.27 15.30
C SER A 40 27.93 1.57 14.66
N TYR A 41 26.85 1.37 15.43
CA TYR A 41 25.52 1.79 15.03
C TYR A 41 25.59 3.31 14.94
N ASP A 42 25.89 3.79 13.74
CA ASP A 42 25.90 5.20 13.41
C ASP A 42 24.44 5.59 13.12
N PRO A 43 23.76 6.32 14.02
CA PRO A 43 22.36 6.70 13.83
C PRO A 43 22.19 7.65 12.63
N GLU A 44 23.27 8.25 12.14
CA GLU A 44 23.29 9.15 10.98
C GLU A 44 23.32 8.37 9.64
N LYS A 45 23.55 7.05 9.67
CA LYS A 45 23.61 6.27 8.45
C LYS A 45 22.20 5.93 7.96
N PRO A 46 21.83 6.29 6.71
CA PRO A 46 20.53 5.92 6.16
C PRO A 46 20.40 4.40 6.08
N VAL A 47 19.41 3.86 6.78
CA VAL A 47 19.10 2.42 6.83
C VAL A 47 18.35 1.98 5.56
N HIS A 48 17.65 2.91 4.92
CA HIS A 48 16.90 2.63 3.70
C HIS A 48 17.81 2.57 2.49
N VAL A 49 17.91 1.39 1.89
CA VAL A 49 18.56 1.16 0.60
C VAL A 49 17.48 0.95 -0.45
N ALA A 50 17.67 1.52 -1.65
CA ALA A 50 16.82 1.18 -2.78
C ALA A 50 16.94 -0.33 -3.06
N GLN A 51 15.86 -1.06 -2.79
CA GLN A 51 15.73 -2.49 -3.03
C GLN A 51 14.50 -2.71 -3.90
N ASP A 52 14.60 -3.62 -4.87
CA ASP A 52 13.45 -4.06 -5.63
C ASP A 52 12.50 -4.83 -4.70
N SER A 53 11.19 -4.71 -4.93
CA SER A 53 10.21 -5.52 -4.19
C SER A 53 10.51 -7.00 -4.39
N LEU A 54 10.39 -7.82 -3.34
CA LEU A 54 10.62 -9.27 -3.42
C LEU A 54 9.73 -9.97 -4.45
N PHE A 55 8.57 -9.38 -4.77
CA PHE A 55 7.66 -9.87 -5.82
C PHE A 55 7.92 -9.27 -7.20
N SER A 56 8.91 -8.39 -7.34
CA SER A 56 9.35 -7.89 -8.65
C SER A 56 10.07 -9.01 -9.41
N GLY A 57 9.80 -9.16 -10.71
CA GLY A 57 10.47 -10.15 -11.55
C GLY A 57 11.99 -9.95 -11.64
N SER A 58 12.50 -8.76 -11.32
CA SER A 58 13.93 -8.43 -11.25
C SER A 58 14.61 -8.80 -9.93
N SER A 59 13.83 -9.18 -8.89
CA SER A 59 14.34 -9.36 -7.52
C SER A 59 15.22 -10.61 -7.34
N GLY A 60 15.11 -11.59 -8.24
CA GLY A 60 15.80 -12.87 -8.13
C GLY A 60 15.34 -13.74 -6.94
N TRP A 61 14.27 -13.36 -6.23
CA TRP A 61 13.76 -14.11 -5.09
C TRP A 61 13.05 -15.40 -5.52
N LYS A 62 13.46 -16.53 -4.92
CA LYS A 62 12.99 -17.88 -5.25
C LYS A 62 12.41 -18.66 -4.07
N ASP A 63 12.50 -18.12 -2.86
CA ASP A 63 12.14 -18.86 -1.65
C ASP A 63 10.72 -18.58 -1.18
N TYR A 64 9.75 -19.08 -1.95
CA TYR A 64 8.31 -18.94 -1.64
C TYR A 64 7.81 -19.96 -0.60
N ARG A 65 8.69 -20.77 0.00
CA ARG A 65 8.31 -21.89 0.88
C ARG A 65 7.45 -21.43 2.06
N GLY A 66 7.83 -20.32 2.70
CA GLY A 66 7.08 -19.74 3.82
C GLY A 66 5.71 -19.20 3.40
N PHE A 67 5.64 -18.53 2.24
CA PHE A 67 4.39 -18.01 1.69
C PHE A 67 3.43 -19.14 1.30
N LEU A 68 3.93 -20.19 0.67
CA LEU A 68 3.14 -21.37 0.32
C LEU A 68 2.69 -22.13 1.55
N ASN A 69 3.55 -22.27 2.57
CA ASN A 69 3.17 -22.89 3.84
C ASN A 69 2.06 -22.08 4.54
N LEU A 70 2.15 -20.75 4.54
CA LEU A 70 1.10 -19.88 5.05
C LEU A 70 -0.20 -20.01 4.25
N ALA A 71 -0.13 -20.07 2.92
CA ALA A 71 -1.30 -20.24 2.07
C ALA A 71 -2.01 -21.58 2.33
N VAL A 72 -1.25 -22.67 2.46
CA VAL A 72 -1.76 -23.99 2.84
C VAL A 72 -2.36 -23.94 4.25
N LEU A 73 -1.69 -23.32 5.22
CA LEU A 73 -2.21 -23.18 6.58
C LEU A 73 -3.51 -22.36 6.62
N LEU A 74 -3.62 -21.28 5.84
CA LEU A 74 -4.87 -20.51 5.74
C LEU A 74 -5.97 -21.27 5.00
N LEU A 75 -5.61 -22.06 3.98
CA LEU A 75 -6.57 -22.86 3.21
C LEU A 75 -7.13 -24.04 4.01
N TYR A 76 -6.29 -24.69 4.83
CA TYR A 76 -6.67 -25.91 5.56
C TYR A 76 -6.93 -25.69 7.06
N GLY A 77 -6.26 -24.73 7.68
CA GLY A 77 -6.37 -24.44 9.11
C GLY A 77 -7.53 -23.49 9.45
N LEU A 78 -7.96 -22.65 8.51
CA LEU A 78 -9.17 -21.85 8.61
C LEU A 78 -10.22 -22.49 7.70
N LEU A 79 -10.98 -23.47 8.22
CA LEU A 79 -12.02 -24.20 7.49
C LEU A 79 -13.26 -23.33 7.18
N VAL A 80 -13.04 -22.10 6.76
CA VAL A 80 -14.08 -21.18 6.37
C VAL A 80 -14.32 -21.41 4.88
N SER A 81 -15.39 -22.14 4.58
CA SER A 81 -15.83 -22.35 3.21
C SER A 81 -16.05 -20.98 2.53
N PRO A 82 -15.39 -20.69 1.40
CA PRO A 82 -15.60 -19.45 0.64
C PRO A 82 -17.08 -19.27 0.25
N THR A 83 -17.78 -20.37 -0.01
CA THR A 83 -19.21 -20.38 -0.33
C THR A 83 -20.06 -19.97 0.87
N SER A 84 -19.69 -20.39 2.08
CA SER A 84 -20.37 -19.95 3.31
C SER A 84 -20.17 -18.45 3.55
N TRP A 85 -19.00 -17.90 3.21
CA TRP A 85 -18.75 -16.46 3.27
C TRP A 85 -19.63 -15.66 2.31
N ILE A 86 -19.79 -16.14 1.07
CA ILE A 86 -20.68 -15.47 0.10
C ILE A 86 -22.13 -15.50 0.55
N TYR A 87 -22.56 -16.62 1.15
CA TYR A 87 -23.90 -16.76 1.73
C TYR A 87 -24.10 -15.80 2.91
N PHE A 88 -23.09 -15.70 3.79
CA PHE A 88 -23.12 -14.81 4.95
C PHE A 88 -23.17 -13.33 4.55
N ILE A 89 -22.35 -12.92 3.55
CA ILE A 89 -22.40 -11.57 2.97
C ILE A 89 -23.75 -11.27 2.31
N SER A 90 -24.39 -12.25 1.69
CA SER A 90 -25.66 -12.05 0.98
C SER A 90 -26.88 -12.07 1.91
N THR A 91 -26.79 -12.75 3.05
CA THR A 91 -27.91 -12.90 3.99
C THR A 91 -27.96 -11.73 4.97
N ASP A 92 -26.81 -11.24 5.42
CA ASP A 92 -26.75 -10.08 6.31
C ASP A 92 -26.79 -8.75 5.53
N PRO A 93 -27.49 -7.71 6.03
CA PRO A 93 -27.49 -6.40 5.42
C PRO A 93 -26.06 -5.83 5.31
N TRP A 94 -25.76 -5.25 4.15
CA TRP A 94 -24.44 -4.65 3.83
C TRP A 94 -23.97 -3.59 4.83
N TRP A 95 -24.88 -2.95 5.57
CA TRP A 95 -24.54 -1.98 6.62
C TRP A 95 -23.90 -2.57 7.88
N LYS A 96 -24.10 -3.86 8.18
CA LYS A 96 -23.46 -4.50 9.34
C LYS A 96 -21.95 -4.66 9.17
N TRP A 97 -21.46 -4.55 7.94
CA TRP A 97 -20.08 -4.78 7.58
C TRP A 97 -19.42 -3.46 7.19
N PRO A 98 -18.66 -2.83 8.11
CA PRO A 98 -18.12 -1.49 7.91
C PRO A 98 -17.30 -1.37 6.63
N ASN A 99 -16.42 -2.35 6.43
CA ASN A 99 -15.50 -2.38 5.31
C ASN A 99 -16.22 -2.63 3.98
N LEU A 100 -17.21 -3.52 3.96
CA LEU A 100 -18.00 -3.81 2.77
C LEU A 100 -18.87 -2.60 2.39
N ALA A 101 -19.52 -1.98 3.38
CA ALA A 101 -20.30 -0.76 3.19
C ALA A 101 -19.44 0.37 2.61
N MET A 102 -18.23 0.58 3.15
CA MET A 102 -17.29 1.60 2.66
C MET A 102 -16.91 1.38 1.19
N VAL A 103 -16.59 0.14 0.82
CA VAL A 103 -16.24 -0.23 -0.57
C VAL A 103 -17.44 -0.06 -1.51
N LEU A 104 -18.64 -0.44 -1.09
CA LEU A 104 -19.85 -0.26 -1.91
C LEU A 104 -20.15 1.24 -2.11
N MET A 105 -20.11 2.02 -1.04
CA MET A 105 -20.37 3.47 -1.09
C MET A 105 -19.31 4.22 -1.93
N SER A 106 -18.04 3.80 -1.89
CA SER A 106 -17.02 4.39 -2.76
C SER A 106 -17.30 4.09 -4.23
N ASN A 107 -17.71 2.86 -4.56
CA ASN A 107 -18.08 2.51 -5.94
C ASN A 107 -19.32 3.26 -6.44
N ILE A 108 -20.32 3.48 -5.56
CA ILE A 108 -21.48 4.32 -5.89
C ILE A 108 -21.02 5.73 -6.25
N SER A 109 -20.11 6.32 -5.47
CA SER A 109 -19.62 7.67 -5.75
C SER A 109 -18.92 7.80 -7.11
N ILE A 110 -18.18 6.78 -7.53
CA ILE A 110 -17.52 6.71 -8.84
C ILE A 110 -18.58 6.70 -9.96
N VAL A 111 -19.61 5.86 -9.82
CA VAL A 111 -20.72 5.80 -10.78
C VAL A 111 -21.47 7.13 -10.82
N THR A 112 -21.72 7.77 -9.68
CA THR A 112 -22.39 9.08 -9.63
C THR A 112 -21.59 10.15 -10.36
N VAL A 113 -20.28 10.28 -10.11
CA VAL A 113 -19.42 11.24 -10.84
C VAL A 113 -19.48 10.99 -12.34
N PHE A 114 -19.38 9.73 -12.76
CA PHE A 114 -19.49 9.35 -14.16
C PHE A 114 -20.84 9.72 -14.78
N THR A 115 -21.96 9.55 -14.05
CA THR A 115 -23.28 9.97 -14.54
C THR A 115 -23.41 11.48 -14.71
N VAL A 116 -22.80 12.27 -13.82
CA VAL A 116 -22.77 13.74 -13.91
C VAL A 116 -21.96 14.19 -15.12
N GLU A 117 -20.79 13.60 -15.34
CA GLU A 117 -19.95 13.86 -16.53
C GLU A 117 -20.69 13.55 -17.83
N LYS A 118 -21.36 12.39 -17.88
CA LYS A 118 -22.14 11.99 -19.06
C LYS A 118 -23.33 12.92 -19.29
N SER A 119 -23.96 13.41 -18.22
CA SER A 119 -25.09 14.36 -18.29
C SER A 119 -24.67 15.74 -18.80
N LEU A 120 -23.43 16.18 -18.49
CA LEU A 120 -22.82 17.39 -19.05
C LEU A 120 -22.62 17.26 -20.57
N VAL A 121 -22.12 16.12 -21.05
CA VAL A 121 -21.91 15.87 -22.48
C VAL A 121 -23.23 15.85 -23.26
N TRP A 122 -24.30 15.32 -22.65
CA TRP A 122 -25.65 15.37 -23.21
C TRP A 122 -26.31 16.75 -23.16
N LYS A 123 -25.63 17.80 -22.67
CA LYS A 123 -26.14 19.18 -22.50
C LYS A 123 -27.40 19.26 -21.65
N TRP A 124 -27.65 18.23 -20.84
CA TRP A 124 -28.79 18.17 -19.93
C TRP A 124 -28.54 19.00 -18.67
N LEU A 125 -27.27 19.16 -18.30
CA LEU A 125 -26.85 19.87 -17.10
C LEU A 125 -26.15 21.18 -17.44
N SER A 126 -26.46 22.24 -16.69
CA SER A 126 -25.71 23.50 -16.75
C SER A 126 -24.37 23.37 -16.00
N ASN A 127 -23.37 24.15 -16.43
CA ASN A 127 -22.05 24.13 -15.81
C ASN A 127 -22.08 24.51 -14.31
N GLN A 128 -22.95 25.45 -13.92
CA GLN A 128 -23.08 25.86 -12.51
C GLN A 128 -23.69 24.75 -11.65
N LEU A 129 -24.71 24.06 -12.18
CA LEU A 129 -25.35 22.94 -11.49
C LEU A 129 -24.38 21.77 -11.33
N ALA A 130 -23.60 21.46 -12.37
CA ALA A 130 -22.60 20.40 -12.33
C ALA A 130 -21.52 20.68 -11.27
N PHE A 131 -21.04 21.92 -11.17
CA PHE A 131 -20.09 22.33 -10.14
C PHE A 131 -20.66 22.11 -8.72
N ALA A 132 -21.93 22.47 -8.49
CA ALA A 132 -22.59 22.22 -7.21
C ALA A 132 -22.70 20.71 -6.90
N PHE A 133 -23.03 19.88 -7.90
CA PHE A 133 -23.04 18.42 -7.74
C PHE A 133 -21.67 17.86 -7.39
N TYR A 134 -20.59 18.32 -8.03
CA TYR A 134 -19.24 17.87 -7.69
C TYR A 134 -18.85 18.23 -6.26
N LEU A 135 -19.15 19.45 -5.80
CA LEU A 135 -18.93 19.84 -4.40
C LEU A 135 -19.73 18.97 -3.44
N CYS A 136 -20.99 18.69 -3.74
CA CYS A 136 -21.84 17.82 -2.94
C CYS A 136 -21.28 16.39 -2.86
N ILE A 137 -20.95 15.79 -4.01
CA ILE A 137 -20.42 14.43 -4.09
C ILE A 137 -19.07 14.33 -3.36
N PHE A 138 -18.19 15.31 -3.53
CA PHE A 138 -16.90 15.36 -2.86
C PHE A 138 -17.06 15.47 -1.33
N SER A 139 -17.93 16.37 -0.87
CA SER A 139 -18.24 16.52 0.55
C SER A 139 -18.86 15.24 1.14
N LEU A 140 -19.75 14.59 0.39
CA LEU A 140 -20.37 13.34 0.81
C LEU A 140 -19.34 12.21 0.87
N HIS A 141 -18.46 12.10 -0.13
CA HIS A 141 -17.43 11.06 -0.18
C HIS A 141 -16.45 11.14 1.00
N ILE A 142 -16.09 12.35 1.45
CA ILE A 142 -15.23 12.55 2.62
C ILE A 142 -15.97 12.26 3.93
N SER A 143 -17.25 12.64 4.03
CA SER A 143 -18.02 12.46 5.26
C SER A 143 -18.53 11.03 5.47
N VAL A 144 -18.77 10.27 4.41
CA VAL A 144 -19.30 8.89 4.47
C VAL A 144 -18.43 7.96 5.35
N PRO A 145 -17.10 7.89 5.18
CA PRO A 145 -16.26 7.07 6.06
C PRO A 145 -16.34 7.49 7.53
N ALA A 146 -16.38 8.79 7.80
CA ALA A 146 -16.48 9.32 9.16
C ALA A 146 -17.83 8.96 9.81
N VAL A 147 -18.93 9.09 9.06
CA VAL A 147 -20.28 8.76 9.54
C VAL A 147 -20.42 7.26 9.78
N ILE A 148 -19.94 6.41 8.88
CA ILE A 148 -20.00 4.94 9.03
C ILE A 148 -19.25 4.52 10.29
N ILE A 149 -18.02 5.01 10.49
CA ILE A 149 -17.22 4.67 11.68
C ILE A 149 -17.92 5.16 12.95
N TRP A 150 -18.46 6.39 12.92
CA TRP A 150 -19.18 6.96 14.05
C TRP A 150 -20.40 6.13 14.43
N THR A 151 -21.26 5.76 13.48
CA THR A 151 -22.49 4.99 13.76
C THR A 151 -22.16 3.62 14.33
N LEU A 152 -21.17 2.93 13.77
CA LEU A 152 -20.73 1.62 14.26
C LEU A 152 -20.11 1.70 15.65
N GLN A 153 -19.32 2.73 15.91
CA GLN A 153 -18.76 2.96 17.24
C GLN A 153 -19.88 3.17 18.26
N VAL A 154 -20.92 3.95 17.93
CA VAL A 154 -22.09 4.14 18.79
C VAL A 154 -22.83 2.83 19.06
N TYR A 155 -23.11 2.01 18.05
CA TYR A 155 -23.76 0.69 18.23
C TYR A 155 -22.96 -0.23 19.17
N LYS A 156 -21.63 -0.19 19.09
CA LYS A 156 -20.77 -0.99 19.97
C LYS A 156 -20.86 -0.59 21.45
N TYR A 157 -21.17 0.67 21.76
CA TYR A 157 -21.32 1.13 23.14
C TYR A 157 -22.66 0.73 23.75
N GLU A 158 -23.76 0.74 22.98
CA GLU A 158 -25.07 0.31 23.48
C GLU A 158 -25.12 -1.19 23.83
N GLU A 159 -24.36 -2.04 23.12
CA GLU A 159 -24.27 -3.48 23.41
C GLU A 159 -23.43 -3.81 24.66
N GLN A 160 -22.65 -2.85 25.19
CA GLN A 160 -21.78 -3.03 26.37
C GLN A 160 -22.45 -2.58 27.68
N GLU A 161 -23.54 -1.80 27.61
CA GLU A 161 -24.31 -1.36 28.78
C GLU A 161 -25.44 -2.33 29.19
N PHE A 162 -25.54 -3.51 28.54
CA PHE A 162 -26.54 -4.54 28.84
C PHE A 162 -25.92 -5.86 29.30
#